data_AF-G7UW71-F1
#
_entry.id   AF-G7UW71-F1
#
_cell.length_a   1.000
_cell.length_b   1.000
_cell.length_c   1.000
_cell.angle_alpha   90.00
_cell.angle_beta   90.00
_cell.angle_gamma   90.00
#
_symmetry.space_group_name_H-M   'P 1'
#
loop_
_entity.id
_entity.type
_entity.pdbx_description
1 polymer ?
#
loop_
_entity_poly.entity_id
_entity_poly.type
_entity_poly.pdbx_seq_one_letter_code
_entity_poly.pdbx_strand_id
1 'polypeptide(L)'
;MRILVTGGGGFLGQALCRGLVERGHAVISFQRSHSPALAALGVDQLQGDLADAHAVTGAVSGVDAVFHNAAKAGAWGSYASYHSANVTGTDNVIAACRASGVTRLVYTSTPSVTHRATHPVEGLGADEVPYGENLQAPYAATKAIAEKSVLAANDAQLATIALRPRLIWGPGDQQILPRLVERARSGRLRLVGDGSNKVDTTYIDNAAQAHLDAFDHLAPGAACAGKAYFISNGEPWPMREVLNALLAATGTPPVHKTLSFRAAYRLGAVCEAAWQLLPLKGEPPLTRFLAEQLCTPHWYSMEPARRDFGYVPRVSMAEGLVRLKTAWKQPR
;
A
#
# COMPACT_ATOMS: atom_id res chain seq x y z
N MET A 1 18.86 -17.04 -0.66
CA MET A 1 17.70 -17.06 -1.59
C MET A 1 17.85 -15.93 -2.58
N ARG A 2 17.40 -16.16 -3.82
CA ARG A 2 17.23 -15.16 -4.87
C ARG A 2 15.76 -14.74 -4.88
N ILE A 3 15.48 -13.46 -4.63
CA ILE A 3 14.14 -12.95 -4.35
C ILE A 3 13.79 -11.86 -5.35
N LEU A 4 12.63 -11.99 -5.99
CA LEU A 4 12.08 -10.97 -6.87
C LEU A 4 11.17 -10.02 -6.08
N VAL A 5 11.37 -8.71 -6.24
CA VAL A 5 10.45 -7.67 -5.75
C VAL A 5 9.84 -6.96 -6.95
N THR A 6 8.54 -7.14 -7.19
CA THR A 6 7.88 -6.32 -8.22
C THR A 6 7.64 -4.91 -7.68
N GLY A 7 7.94 -3.88 -8.47
CA GLY A 7 7.80 -2.49 -8.04
C GLY A 7 8.81 -2.08 -6.97
N GLY A 8 10.02 -2.66 -6.98
CA GLY A 8 11.06 -2.35 -6.01
C GLY A 8 11.49 -0.88 -6.00
N GLY A 9 11.26 -0.11 -7.07
CA GLY A 9 11.57 1.32 -7.10
C GLY A 9 10.51 2.21 -6.45
N GLY A 10 9.35 1.66 -6.08
CA GLY A 10 8.33 2.38 -5.34
C GLY A 10 8.72 2.58 -3.86
N PHE A 11 7.95 3.41 -3.15
CA PHE A 11 8.26 3.77 -1.75
C PHE A 11 8.42 2.56 -0.83
N LEU A 12 7.40 1.69 -0.73
CA LEU A 12 7.50 0.43 0.02
C LEU A 12 8.50 -0.54 -0.62
N GLY A 13 8.51 -0.63 -1.96
CA GLY A 13 9.41 -1.52 -2.70
C GLY A 13 10.89 -1.31 -2.35
N GLN A 14 11.33 -0.05 -2.21
CA GLN A 14 12.72 0.26 -1.87
C GLN A 14 13.06 -0.18 -0.44
N ALA A 15 12.11 -0.03 0.50
CA ALA A 15 12.29 -0.49 1.87
C ALA A 15 12.33 -2.03 1.95
N LEU A 16 11.51 -2.73 1.15
CA LEU A 16 11.55 -4.19 1.02
C LEU A 16 12.89 -4.65 0.45
N CYS A 17 13.34 -4.06 -0.68
CA CYS A 17 14.63 -4.41 -1.26
C CYS A 17 15.78 -4.21 -0.28
N ARG A 18 15.83 -3.07 0.42
CA ARG A 18 16.83 -2.79 1.45
C ARG A 18 16.83 -3.86 2.54
N GLY A 19 15.67 -4.15 3.13
CA GLY A 19 15.57 -5.12 4.21
C GLY A 19 15.86 -6.58 3.79
N LEU A 20 15.65 -6.93 2.52
CA LEU A 20 16.03 -8.23 1.95
C LEU A 20 17.56 -8.32 1.71
N VAL A 21 18.17 -7.26 1.17
CA VAL A 21 19.64 -7.18 1.00
C VAL A 21 20.35 -7.26 2.35
N GLU A 22 19.86 -6.53 3.36
CA GLU A 22 20.40 -6.55 4.73
C GLU A 22 20.33 -7.95 5.38
N ARG A 23 19.36 -8.78 4.98
CA ARG A 23 19.26 -10.20 5.40
C ARG A 23 20.17 -11.14 4.58
N GLY A 24 20.96 -10.62 3.65
CA GLY A 24 21.88 -11.41 2.83
C GLY A 24 21.23 -12.15 1.66
N HIS A 25 20.02 -11.74 1.23
CA HIS A 25 19.40 -12.29 0.03
C HIS A 25 19.92 -11.62 -1.24
N ALA A 26 19.96 -12.37 -2.34
CA ALA A 26 20.16 -11.81 -3.67
C ALA A 26 18.83 -11.24 -4.15
N VAL A 27 18.75 -9.93 -4.40
CA VAL A 27 17.48 -9.25 -4.70
C VAL A 27 17.46 -8.77 -6.14
N ILE A 28 16.36 -9.05 -6.83
CA ILE A 28 16.04 -8.55 -8.16
C ILE A 28 14.77 -7.72 -8.06
N SER A 29 14.74 -6.56 -8.69
CA SER A 29 13.55 -5.73 -8.83
C SER A 29 13.01 -5.79 -10.25
N PHE A 30 11.70 -6.04 -10.41
CA PHE A 30 11.00 -5.94 -11.70
C PHE A 30 10.05 -4.74 -11.71
N GLN A 31 10.26 -3.82 -12.64
CA GLN A 31 9.56 -2.52 -12.65
C GLN A 31 9.66 -1.83 -14.01
N ARG A 32 8.86 -0.79 -14.24
CA ARG A 32 8.80 -0.11 -15.55
C ARG A 32 9.96 0.86 -15.81
N SER A 33 10.73 1.23 -14.79
CA SER A 33 11.79 2.24 -14.93
C SER A 33 12.95 1.94 -14.00
N HIS A 34 14.16 2.28 -14.44
CA HIS A 34 15.36 2.15 -13.63
C HIS A 34 15.30 3.05 -12.38
N SER A 35 15.72 2.52 -11.23
CA SER A 35 15.83 3.22 -9.96
C SER A 35 17.30 3.37 -9.54
N PRO A 36 17.84 4.59 -9.51
CA PRO A 36 19.18 4.85 -8.96
C PRO A 36 19.32 4.42 -7.50
N ALA A 37 18.24 4.53 -6.72
CA ALA A 37 18.23 4.13 -5.32
C ALA A 37 18.44 2.62 -5.15
N LEU A 38 17.90 1.80 -6.06
CA LEU A 38 18.12 0.36 -6.05
C LEU A 38 19.51 -0.02 -6.53
N ALA A 39 20.04 0.68 -7.54
CA ALA A 39 21.42 0.47 -7.99
C ALA A 39 22.42 0.72 -6.84
N ALA A 40 22.19 1.75 -6.03
CA ALA A 40 23.00 2.04 -4.85
C ALA A 40 22.92 0.97 -3.75
N LEU A 41 21.85 0.15 -3.74
CA LEU A 41 21.69 -1.00 -2.84
C LEU A 41 22.28 -2.30 -3.42
N GLY A 42 22.86 -2.27 -4.63
CA GLY A 42 23.35 -3.46 -5.32
C GLY A 42 22.22 -4.41 -5.78
N VAL A 43 21.01 -3.88 -5.98
CA VAL A 43 19.85 -4.65 -6.43
C VAL A 43 19.84 -4.73 -7.95
N ASP A 44 19.75 -5.95 -8.48
CA ASP A 44 19.58 -6.20 -9.91
C ASP A 44 18.22 -5.67 -10.38
N GLN A 45 18.16 -5.09 -11.57
CA GLN A 45 16.94 -4.45 -12.07
C GLN A 45 16.55 -4.96 -13.45
N LEU A 46 15.36 -5.54 -13.52
CA LEU A 46 14.71 -5.94 -14.76
C LEU A 46 13.60 -4.95 -15.10
N GLN A 47 13.58 -4.51 -16.35
CA GLN A 47 12.58 -3.58 -16.83
C GLN A 47 11.49 -4.30 -17.63
N GLY A 48 10.24 -4.03 -17.29
CA GLY A 48 9.09 -4.59 -18.01
C GLY A 48 7.75 -4.17 -17.40
N ASP A 49 6.69 -4.59 -18.07
CA ASP A 49 5.31 -4.40 -17.62
C ASP A 49 4.80 -5.72 -17.00
N LEU A 50 4.06 -5.62 -15.89
CA LEU A 50 3.41 -6.77 -15.29
C LEU A 50 2.33 -7.37 -16.22
N ALA A 51 1.74 -6.57 -17.08
CA ALA A 51 0.75 -7.04 -18.05
C ALA A 51 1.37 -7.91 -19.17
N ASP A 52 2.69 -7.88 -19.34
CA ASP A 52 3.42 -8.74 -20.27
C ASP A 52 3.82 -10.06 -19.58
N ALA A 53 3.09 -11.14 -19.90
CA ALA A 53 3.31 -12.44 -19.31
C ALA A 53 4.71 -13.02 -19.59
N HIS A 54 5.31 -12.73 -20.76
CA HIS A 54 6.65 -13.20 -21.10
C HIS A 54 7.71 -12.47 -20.29
N ALA A 55 7.57 -11.14 -20.15
CA ALA A 55 8.46 -10.35 -19.32
C ALA A 55 8.42 -10.80 -17.84
N VAL A 56 7.22 -11.06 -17.31
CA VAL A 56 7.04 -11.56 -15.94
C VAL A 56 7.66 -12.95 -15.77
N THR A 57 7.44 -13.86 -16.72
CA THR A 57 8.04 -15.20 -16.69
C THR A 57 9.56 -15.14 -16.69
N GLY A 58 10.15 -14.28 -17.53
CA GLY A 58 11.59 -14.05 -17.56
C GLY A 58 12.13 -13.50 -16.23
N ALA A 59 11.37 -12.60 -15.59
CA ALA A 59 11.76 -12.00 -14.31
C ALA A 59 11.69 -12.98 -13.12
N VAL A 60 10.75 -13.93 -13.15
CA VAL A 60 10.57 -14.94 -12.10
C VAL A 60 11.50 -16.14 -12.30
N SER A 61 12.10 -16.30 -13.48
CA SER A 61 12.98 -17.43 -13.77
C SER A 61 14.18 -17.52 -12.82
N GLY A 62 14.28 -18.66 -12.12
CA GLY A 62 15.36 -18.96 -11.19
C GLY A 62 15.35 -18.13 -9.90
N VAL A 63 14.19 -17.63 -9.47
CA VAL A 63 14.01 -17.01 -8.15
C VAL A 63 13.31 -17.99 -7.20
N ASP A 64 13.60 -17.90 -5.91
CA ASP A 64 13.06 -18.80 -4.89
C ASP A 64 11.72 -18.28 -4.29
N ALA A 65 11.55 -16.96 -4.30
CA ALA A 65 10.43 -16.25 -3.69
C ALA A 65 10.12 -14.92 -4.40
N VAL A 66 8.87 -14.47 -4.28
CA VAL A 66 8.39 -13.22 -4.88
C VAL A 66 7.69 -12.34 -3.84
N PHE A 67 8.09 -11.07 -3.76
CA PHE A 67 7.35 -9.99 -3.13
C PHE A 67 6.64 -9.20 -4.22
N HIS A 68 5.33 -9.44 -4.37
CA HIS A 68 4.50 -8.77 -5.36
C HIS A 68 3.92 -7.46 -4.79
N ASN A 69 4.70 -6.38 -4.91
CA ASN A 69 4.37 -5.05 -4.41
C ASN A 69 3.89 -4.08 -5.52
N ALA A 70 4.29 -4.29 -6.78
CA ALA A 70 3.86 -3.43 -7.88
C ALA A 70 2.34 -3.51 -8.10
N ALA A 71 1.74 -2.32 -8.18
CA ALA A 71 0.35 -2.10 -8.56
C ALA A 71 0.22 -0.68 -9.13
N LYS A 72 -0.80 -0.46 -9.95
CA LYS A 72 -1.30 0.89 -10.20
C LYS A 72 -2.09 1.34 -8.98
N ALA A 73 -1.51 2.25 -8.22
CA ALA A 73 -2.17 2.97 -7.12
C ALA A 73 -2.79 4.29 -7.61
N GLY A 74 -3.55 4.95 -6.74
CA GLY A 74 -4.21 6.23 -7.02
C GLY A 74 -5.74 6.10 -7.04
N ALA A 75 -6.41 7.23 -7.16
CA ALA A 75 -7.87 7.32 -7.13
C ALA A 75 -8.48 7.68 -8.50
N TRP A 76 -7.68 7.73 -9.56
CA TRP A 76 -8.12 8.20 -10.88
C TRP A 76 -7.50 7.46 -12.05
N GLY A 77 -8.25 7.29 -13.13
CA GLY A 77 -7.87 6.55 -14.34
C GLY A 77 -8.93 5.54 -14.75
N SER A 78 -8.80 4.98 -15.96
CA SER A 78 -9.77 4.01 -16.48
C SER A 78 -9.69 2.68 -15.73
N TYR A 79 -10.82 2.01 -15.55
CA TYR A 79 -10.88 0.67 -14.95
C TYR A 79 -9.94 -0.30 -15.68
N ALA A 80 -9.94 -0.29 -17.02
CA ALA A 80 -9.05 -1.13 -17.83
C ALA A 80 -7.57 -0.97 -17.46
N SER A 81 -7.12 0.27 -17.19
CA SER A 81 -5.73 0.52 -16.80
C SER A 81 -5.39 -0.01 -15.40
N TYR A 82 -6.35 0.00 -14.47
CA TYR A 82 -6.17 -0.62 -13.16
C TYR A 82 -6.23 -2.14 -13.27
N HIS A 83 -7.16 -2.68 -14.05
CA HIS A 83 -7.32 -4.13 -14.24
C HIS A 83 -6.09 -4.76 -14.88
N SER A 84 -5.56 -4.15 -15.94
CA SER A 84 -4.35 -4.62 -16.61
C SER A 84 -3.16 -4.70 -15.65
N ALA A 85 -2.90 -3.66 -14.86
CA ALA A 85 -1.76 -3.64 -13.95
C ALA A 85 -1.97 -4.49 -12.69
N ASN A 86 -3.17 -4.45 -12.09
CA ASN A 86 -3.42 -5.03 -10.78
C ASN A 86 -3.99 -6.45 -10.84
N VAL A 87 -4.81 -6.78 -11.84
CA VAL A 87 -5.43 -8.11 -11.96
C VAL A 87 -4.58 -8.97 -12.90
N THR A 88 -4.52 -8.60 -14.18
CA THR A 88 -3.74 -9.34 -15.18
C THR A 88 -2.27 -9.45 -14.78
N GLY A 89 -1.69 -8.36 -14.26
CA GLY A 89 -0.34 -8.38 -13.72
C GLY A 89 -0.12 -9.34 -12.55
N THR A 90 -1.09 -9.45 -11.64
CA THR A 90 -1.02 -10.40 -10.53
C THR A 90 -1.21 -11.84 -11.02
N ASP A 91 -2.15 -12.09 -11.94
CA ASP A 91 -2.37 -13.41 -12.51
C ASP A 91 -1.12 -13.91 -13.26
N ASN A 92 -0.43 -13.04 -14.00
CA ASN A 92 0.84 -13.35 -14.63
C ASN A 92 1.93 -13.73 -13.61
N VAL A 93 2.02 -13.02 -12.48
CA VAL A 93 2.98 -13.34 -11.41
C VAL A 93 2.66 -14.70 -10.79
N ILE A 94 1.38 -14.99 -10.51
CA ILE A 94 0.96 -16.29 -9.97
C ILE A 94 1.32 -17.42 -10.95
N ALA A 95 0.98 -17.26 -12.24
CA ALA A 95 1.29 -18.25 -13.26
C ALA A 95 2.81 -18.49 -13.39
N ALA A 96 3.61 -17.43 -13.40
CA ALA A 96 5.06 -17.52 -13.46
C ALA A 96 5.66 -18.18 -12.21
N CYS A 97 5.14 -17.86 -11.01
CA CYS A 97 5.55 -18.52 -9.76
C CYS A 97 5.37 -20.04 -9.86
N ARG A 98 4.20 -20.48 -10.33
CA ARG A 98 3.90 -21.91 -10.50
C ARG A 98 4.81 -22.57 -11.53
N ALA A 99 4.99 -21.92 -12.69
CA ALA A 99 5.82 -22.47 -13.76
C ALA A 99 7.30 -22.58 -13.38
N SER A 100 7.79 -21.70 -12.51
CA SER A 100 9.19 -21.66 -12.07
C SER A 100 9.46 -22.35 -10.73
N GLY A 101 8.45 -22.96 -10.11
CA GLY A 101 8.60 -23.64 -8.82
C GLY A 101 8.90 -22.69 -7.65
N VAL A 102 8.47 -21.43 -7.74
CA VAL A 102 8.54 -20.48 -6.61
C VAL A 102 7.69 -21.03 -5.47
N THR A 103 8.21 -20.99 -4.25
CA THR A 103 7.54 -21.58 -3.08
C THR A 103 6.81 -20.56 -2.21
N ARG A 104 7.13 -19.27 -2.36
CA ARG A 104 6.64 -18.20 -1.48
C ARG A 104 6.27 -16.95 -2.26
N LEU A 105 5.03 -16.50 -2.11
CA LEU A 105 4.49 -15.26 -2.70
C LEU A 105 3.91 -14.36 -1.62
N VAL A 106 4.61 -13.26 -1.32
CA VAL A 106 4.13 -12.20 -0.41
C VAL A 106 3.50 -11.10 -1.25
N TYR A 107 2.22 -10.83 -1.05
CA TYR A 107 1.45 -9.83 -1.80
C TYR A 107 1.16 -8.59 -0.96
N THR A 108 1.50 -7.41 -1.48
CA THR A 108 1.10 -6.15 -0.87
C THR A 108 -0.30 -5.78 -1.35
N SER A 109 -1.29 -5.97 -0.50
CA SER A 109 -2.67 -5.54 -0.68
C SER A 109 -2.94 -4.17 -0.01
N THR A 110 -4.19 -3.87 0.33
CA THR A 110 -4.61 -2.61 0.95
C THR A 110 -5.88 -2.82 1.77
N PRO A 111 -6.10 -2.09 2.88
CA PRO A 111 -7.37 -2.12 3.57
C PRO A 111 -8.54 -1.59 2.71
N SER A 112 -8.26 -0.94 1.58
CA SER A 112 -9.31 -0.49 0.66
C SER A 112 -10.11 -1.64 0.05
N VAL A 113 -9.58 -2.89 0.05
CA VAL A 113 -10.30 -4.07 -0.44
C VAL A 113 -11.48 -4.46 0.46
N THR A 114 -11.49 -3.97 1.70
CA THR A 114 -12.57 -4.19 2.68
C THR A 114 -13.39 -2.93 2.94
N HIS A 115 -13.13 -1.83 2.22
CA HIS A 115 -13.82 -0.57 2.43
C HIS A 115 -15.33 -0.73 2.15
N ARG A 116 -16.14 -0.41 3.15
CA ARG A 116 -17.60 -0.37 3.07
C ARG A 116 -18.04 1.01 3.50
N ALA A 117 -18.59 1.79 2.58
CA ALA A 117 -18.89 3.22 2.77
C ALA A 117 -19.73 3.52 4.03
N THR A 118 -20.48 2.55 4.55
CA THR A 118 -21.38 2.69 5.71
C THR A 118 -20.99 1.88 6.94
N HIS A 119 -19.85 1.17 6.94
CA HIS A 119 -19.46 0.29 8.04
C HIS A 119 -18.01 0.59 8.46
N PRO A 120 -17.80 1.42 9.50
CA PRO A 120 -16.46 1.59 10.06
C PRO A 120 -15.94 0.26 10.59
N VAL A 121 -14.63 0.08 10.53
CA VAL A 121 -13.97 -1.08 11.13
C VAL A 121 -13.19 -0.60 12.34
N GLU A 122 -13.58 -1.10 13.51
CA GLU A 122 -13.02 -0.68 14.79
C GLU A 122 -12.49 -1.90 15.53
N GLY A 123 -11.21 -2.20 15.34
CA GLY A 123 -10.52 -3.25 16.08
C GLY A 123 -10.75 -4.66 15.59
N LEU A 124 -11.30 -4.85 14.39
CA LEU A 124 -11.52 -6.18 13.82
C LEU A 124 -10.30 -6.65 13.01
N GLY A 125 -10.05 -7.96 13.04
CA GLY A 125 -9.05 -8.66 12.25
C GLY A 125 -9.47 -8.87 10.79
N ALA A 126 -8.52 -9.29 9.95
CA ALA A 126 -8.77 -9.51 8.52
C ALA A 126 -9.68 -10.71 8.22
N ASP A 127 -9.76 -11.65 9.15
CA ASP A 127 -10.66 -12.81 9.17
C ASP A 127 -12.10 -12.46 9.57
N GLU A 128 -12.29 -11.35 10.29
CA GLU A 128 -13.60 -10.86 10.72
C GLU A 128 -14.20 -9.85 9.74
N VAL A 129 -13.37 -9.24 8.91
CA VAL A 129 -13.78 -8.16 8.00
C VAL A 129 -13.94 -8.70 6.58
N PRO A 130 -15.18 -8.75 6.04
CA PRO A 130 -15.41 -9.23 4.68
C PRO A 130 -14.85 -8.24 3.65
N TYR A 131 -14.66 -8.74 2.42
CA TYR A 131 -14.41 -7.88 1.28
C TYR A 131 -15.52 -6.84 1.10
N GLY A 132 -15.14 -5.66 0.63
CA GLY A 132 -16.09 -4.61 0.30
C GLY A 132 -17.00 -5.00 -0.86
N GLU A 133 -18.25 -4.54 -0.79
CA GLU A 133 -19.25 -4.73 -1.84
C GLU A 133 -19.35 -3.47 -2.69
N ASN A 134 -19.61 -3.62 -3.99
CA ASN A 134 -19.85 -2.51 -4.92
C ASN A 134 -18.75 -1.42 -4.88
N LEU A 135 -17.48 -1.84 -4.77
CA LEU A 135 -16.32 -0.95 -4.72
C LEU A 135 -16.26 -0.05 -5.96
N GLN A 136 -16.67 1.21 -5.80
CA GLN A 136 -16.75 2.18 -6.91
C GLN A 136 -15.38 2.63 -7.41
N ALA A 137 -14.36 2.59 -6.54
CA ALA A 137 -13.00 2.96 -6.90
C ALA A 137 -12.30 1.81 -7.65
N PRO A 138 -11.85 2.01 -8.91
CA PRO A 138 -11.18 0.97 -9.67
C PRO A 138 -9.98 0.36 -8.96
N TYR A 139 -9.22 1.16 -8.21
CA TYR A 139 -8.09 0.68 -7.41
C TYR A 139 -8.53 -0.36 -6.37
N ALA A 140 -9.52 -0.03 -5.53
CA ALA A 140 -10.02 -0.93 -4.49
C ALA A 140 -10.60 -2.21 -5.10
N ALA A 141 -11.43 -2.08 -6.14
CA ALA A 141 -12.05 -3.21 -6.82
C ALA A 141 -11.01 -4.17 -7.42
N THR A 142 -10.03 -3.64 -8.16
CA THR A 142 -9.01 -4.48 -8.81
C THR A 142 -8.03 -5.10 -7.82
N LYS A 143 -7.67 -4.41 -6.73
CA LYS A 143 -6.87 -4.99 -5.64
C LYS A 143 -7.62 -6.10 -4.90
N ALA A 144 -8.95 -5.98 -4.75
CA ALA A 144 -9.76 -7.03 -4.14
C ALA A 144 -9.80 -8.30 -5.01
N ILE A 145 -9.94 -8.15 -6.34
CA ILE A 145 -9.88 -9.27 -7.29
C ILE A 145 -8.51 -9.96 -7.20
N ALA A 146 -7.44 -9.18 -7.29
CA ALA A 146 -6.07 -9.69 -7.27
C ALA A 146 -5.70 -10.37 -5.95
N GLU A 147 -6.12 -9.81 -4.80
CA GLU A 147 -5.92 -10.45 -3.50
C GLU A 147 -6.61 -11.82 -3.44
N LYS A 148 -7.86 -11.92 -3.93
CA LYS A 148 -8.57 -13.20 -4.02
C LYS A 148 -7.84 -14.21 -4.89
N SER A 149 -7.33 -13.80 -6.05
CA SER A 149 -6.51 -14.66 -6.92
C SER A 149 -5.26 -15.18 -6.20
N VAL A 150 -4.55 -14.31 -5.47
CA VAL A 150 -3.35 -14.68 -4.71
C VAL A 150 -3.68 -15.68 -3.60
N LEU A 151 -4.72 -15.43 -2.80
CA LEU A 151 -5.10 -16.33 -1.71
C LEU A 151 -5.61 -17.66 -2.23
N ALA A 152 -6.37 -17.67 -3.34
CA ALA A 152 -6.84 -18.89 -4.00
C ALA A 152 -5.70 -19.71 -4.61
N ALA A 153 -4.56 -19.07 -4.93
CA ALA A 153 -3.38 -19.76 -5.43
C ALA A 153 -2.55 -20.47 -4.34
N ASN A 154 -2.94 -20.37 -3.06
CA ASN A 154 -2.24 -21.03 -1.97
C ASN A 154 -2.47 -22.56 -1.97
N ASP A 155 -1.39 -23.34 -2.03
CA ASP A 155 -1.46 -24.80 -1.94
C ASP A 155 -0.15 -25.43 -1.40
N ALA A 156 0.03 -26.73 -1.60
CA ALA A 156 1.20 -27.47 -1.14
C ALA A 156 2.52 -27.08 -1.85
N GLN A 157 2.46 -26.39 -2.99
CA GLN A 157 3.62 -25.97 -3.77
C GLN A 157 3.92 -24.48 -3.59
N LEU A 158 2.87 -23.65 -3.61
CA LEU A 158 2.99 -22.20 -3.51
C LEU A 158 2.28 -21.70 -2.25
N ALA A 159 3.05 -21.25 -1.27
CA ALA A 159 2.52 -20.55 -0.11
C ALA A 159 2.31 -19.07 -0.45
N THR A 160 1.11 -18.56 -0.19
CA THR A 160 0.79 -17.14 -0.43
C THR A 160 0.35 -16.44 0.84
N ILE A 161 0.57 -15.13 0.90
CA ILE A 161 0.08 -14.27 1.99
C ILE A 161 -0.22 -12.87 1.45
N ALA A 162 -1.28 -12.24 1.94
CA ALA A 162 -1.63 -10.86 1.59
C ALA A 162 -1.53 -9.92 2.79
N LEU A 163 -0.80 -8.82 2.65
CA LEU A 163 -0.68 -7.80 3.69
C LEU A 163 -1.38 -6.52 3.29
N ARG A 164 -2.21 -5.96 4.16
CA ARG A 164 -3.04 -4.76 3.94
C ARG A 164 -2.50 -3.59 4.78
N PRO A 165 -1.33 -3.00 4.45
CA PRO A 165 -0.83 -1.82 5.14
C PRO A 165 -1.69 -0.60 4.85
N ARG A 166 -1.80 0.31 5.83
CA ARG A 166 -2.64 1.51 5.73
C ARG A 166 -1.80 2.77 5.73
N LEU A 167 -2.02 3.63 4.74
CA LEU A 167 -1.44 4.98 4.66
C LEU A 167 0.05 4.98 5.03
N ILE A 168 0.87 4.30 4.23
CA ILE A 168 2.30 4.18 4.54
C ILE A 168 2.95 5.56 4.45
N TRP A 169 3.65 5.97 5.50
CA TRP A 169 4.33 7.27 5.57
C TRP A 169 5.74 7.13 6.16
N GLY A 170 6.60 8.12 5.88
CA GLY A 170 7.95 8.17 6.42
C GLY A 170 8.95 8.82 5.44
N PRO A 171 10.25 8.80 5.79
CA PRO A 171 11.31 9.31 4.92
C PRO A 171 11.28 8.69 3.53
N GLY A 172 11.24 9.51 2.49
CA GLY A 172 11.22 9.04 1.09
C GLY A 172 9.81 8.86 0.49
N ASP A 173 8.74 9.20 1.22
CA ASP A 173 7.39 9.26 0.65
C ASP A 173 7.32 10.32 -0.46
N GLN A 174 7.00 9.87 -1.67
CA GLN A 174 6.89 10.70 -2.88
C GLN A 174 5.42 10.98 -3.27
N GLN A 175 4.45 10.37 -2.60
CA GLN A 175 3.05 10.40 -3.02
C GLN A 175 2.16 11.16 -2.05
N ILE A 176 2.19 10.82 -0.76
CA ILE A 176 1.20 11.34 0.20
C ILE A 176 1.70 12.64 0.81
N LEU A 177 2.85 12.60 1.50
CA LEU A 177 3.39 13.75 2.22
C LEU A 177 3.64 14.98 1.34
N PRO A 178 4.27 14.90 0.15
CA PRO A 178 4.48 16.08 -0.69
C PRO A 178 3.18 16.76 -1.11
N ARG A 179 2.17 15.98 -1.51
CA ARG A 179 0.84 16.49 -1.90
C ARG A 179 0.12 17.13 -0.71
N LEU A 180 0.31 16.58 0.49
CA LEU A 180 -0.28 17.11 1.71
C LEU A 180 0.31 18.47 2.06
N VAL A 181 1.64 18.57 2.00
CA VAL A 181 2.40 19.81 2.23
C VAL A 181 2.01 20.88 1.23
N GLU A 182 1.97 20.55 -0.06
CA GLU A 182 1.57 21.47 -1.13
C GLU A 182 0.15 22.03 -0.90
N ARG A 183 -0.81 21.16 -0.58
CA ARG A 183 -2.20 21.57 -0.31
C ARG A 183 -2.32 22.41 0.96
N ALA A 184 -1.55 22.09 2.00
CA ALA A 184 -1.55 22.87 3.24
C ALA A 184 -0.96 24.27 3.01
N ARG A 185 0.20 24.37 2.35
CA ARG A 185 0.86 25.64 2.02
C ARG A 185 0.03 26.52 1.10
N SER A 186 -0.70 25.93 0.14
CA SER A 186 -1.64 26.65 -0.72
C SER A 186 -2.98 26.99 -0.06
N GLY A 187 -3.18 26.65 1.22
CA GLY A 187 -4.42 26.92 1.94
C GLY A 187 -5.63 26.13 1.44
N ARG A 188 -5.39 25.09 0.62
CA ARG A 188 -6.42 24.23 -0.02
C ARG A 188 -6.74 22.97 0.78
N LEU A 189 -5.90 22.59 1.74
CA LEU A 189 -6.13 21.41 2.56
C LEU A 189 -7.26 21.64 3.57
N ARG A 190 -8.17 20.67 3.68
CA ARG A 190 -9.32 20.67 4.59
C ARG A 190 -9.42 19.30 5.24
N LEU A 191 -9.81 19.27 6.51
CA LEU A 191 -10.21 18.05 7.20
C LEU A 191 -11.64 17.70 6.80
N VAL A 192 -11.91 16.44 6.48
CA VAL A 192 -13.28 15.98 6.22
C VAL A 192 -13.91 15.59 7.55
N GLY A 193 -15.09 16.13 7.87
CA GLY A 193 -15.70 16.01 9.19
C GLY A 193 -14.99 16.88 10.24
N ASP A 194 -15.06 16.48 11.50
CA ASP A 194 -14.37 17.15 12.62
C ASP A 194 -12.95 16.59 12.88
N GLY A 195 -12.57 15.52 12.17
CA GLY A 195 -11.27 14.86 12.29
C GLY A 195 -11.06 14.10 13.59
N SER A 196 -12.13 13.83 14.35
CA SER A 196 -12.10 13.01 15.58
C SER A 196 -12.06 11.51 15.30
N ASN A 197 -12.35 11.10 14.06
CA ASN A 197 -12.31 9.71 13.64
C ASN A 197 -10.90 9.13 13.85
N LYS A 198 -10.84 8.04 14.62
CA LYS A 198 -9.60 7.31 14.84
C LYS A 198 -9.17 6.58 13.58
N VAL A 199 -7.91 6.76 13.21
CA VAL A 199 -7.26 6.05 12.11
C VAL A 199 -5.95 5.48 12.61
N ASP A 200 -5.65 4.27 12.17
CA ASP A 200 -4.29 3.73 12.27
C ASP A 200 -3.54 3.98 10.96
N THR A 201 -2.22 4.10 11.04
CA THR A 201 -1.33 4.36 9.90
C THR A 201 -0.07 3.53 10.05
N THR A 202 0.64 3.27 8.97
CA THR A 202 1.86 2.44 9.01
C THR A 202 3.08 3.29 8.71
N TYR A 203 4.04 3.33 9.63
CA TYR A 203 5.37 3.87 9.33
C TYR A 203 6.11 2.94 8.35
N ILE A 204 6.86 3.50 7.41
CA ILE A 204 7.50 2.76 6.31
C ILE A 204 8.33 1.56 6.76
N ASP A 205 9.13 1.71 7.81
CA ASP A 205 9.98 0.61 8.29
C ASP A 205 9.14 -0.49 8.95
N ASN A 206 8.01 -0.15 9.59
CA ASN A 206 7.08 -1.13 10.15
C ASN A 206 6.31 -1.87 9.04
N ALA A 207 5.98 -1.17 7.94
CA ALA A 207 5.36 -1.79 6.78
C ALA A 207 6.31 -2.81 6.14
N ALA A 208 7.57 -2.42 5.91
CA ALA A 208 8.59 -3.31 5.39
C ALA A 208 8.84 -4.49 6.34
N GLN A 209 9.00 -4.21 7.64
CA GLN A 209 9.15 -5.22 8.67
C GLN A 209 8.04 -6.27 8.59
N ALA A 210 6.76 -5.87 8.53
CA ALA A 210 5.65 -6.82 8.44
C ALA A 210 5.77 -7.79 7.26
N HIS A 211 6.20 -7.30 6.10
CA HIS A 211 6.38 -8.13 4.90
C HIS A 211 7.53 -9.11 5.06
N LEU A 212 8.60 -8.69 5.74
CA LEU A 212 9.77 -9.52 5.98
C LEU A 212 9.49 -10.57 7.06
N ASP A 213 8.85 -10.18 8.17
CA ASP A 213 8.42 -11.09 9.24
C ASP A 213 7.44 -12.15 8.68
N ALA A 214 6.49 -11.72 7.83
CA ALA A 214 5.61 -12.62 7.10
C ALA A 214 6.37 -13.60 6.20
N PHE A 215 7.34 -13.10 5.42
CA PHE A 215 8.16 -13.93 4.53
C PHE A 215 8.99 -14.97 5.28
N ASP A 216 9.57 -14.59 6.42
CA ASP A 216 10.40 -15.46 7.26
C ASP A 216 9.60 -16.65 7.82
N HIS A 217 8.29 -16.47 8.04
CA HIS A 217 7.36 -17.51 8.53
C HIS A 217 6.54 -18.19 7.43
N LEU A 218 6.60 -17.70 6.18
CA LEU A 218 5.78 -18.23 5.09
C LEU A 218 6.39 -19.53 4.53
N ALA A 219 5.62 -20.60 4.61
CA ALA A 219 5.91 -21.88 3.97
C ALA A 219 4.59 -22.60 3.65
N PRO A 220 4.57 -23.58 2.73
CA PRO A 220 3.39 -24.39 2.50
C PRO A 220 2.89 -25.03 3.80
N GLY A 221 1.62 -24.83 4.12
CA GLY A 221 1.01 -25.30 5.38
C GLY A 221 1.30 -24.46 6.62
N ALA A 222 2.06 -23.36 6.51
CA ALA A 222 2.28 -22.44 7.63
C ALA A 222 0.98 -21.79 8.10
N ALA A 223 0.92 -21.41 9.39
CA ALA A 223 -0.25 -20.77 9.99
C ALA A 223 -0.67 -19.49 9.24
N CYS A 224 0.28 -18.78 8.64
CA CYS A 224 0.04 -17.55 7.89
C CYS A 224 -0.30 -17.74 6.40
N ALA A 225 -0.14 -18.96 5.87
CA ALA A 225 -0.34 -19.26 4.46
C ALA A 225 -1.83 -19.21 4.07
N GLY A 226 -2.12 -18.67 2.89
CA GLY A 226 -3.47 -18.52 2.34
C GLY A 226 -4.34 -17.48 3.04
N LYS A 227 -3.74 -16.59 3.85
CA LYS A 227 -4.47 -15.60 4.66
C LYS A 227 -4.10 -14.15 4.31
N ALA A 228 -5.01 -13.25 4.66
CA ALA A 228 -4.79 -11.81 4.60
C ALA A 228 -4.63 -11.21 6.01
N TYR A 229 -3.88 -10.13 6.14
CA TYR A 229 -3.61 -9.47 7.42
C TYR A 229 -3.65 -7.95 7.28
N PHE A 230 -4.28 -7.26 8.23
CA PHE A 230 -4.13 -5.81 8.36
C PHE A 230 -2.81 -5.49 9.05
N ILE A 231 -2.10 -4.48 8.53
CA ILE A 231 -0.80 -4.03 9.04
C ILE A 231 -0.88 -2.53 9.35
N SER A 232 -0.43 -2.14 10.54
CA SER A 232 -0.50 -0.77 11.04
C SER A 232 0.54 -0.52 12.14
N ASN A 233 0.61 0.70 12.69
CA ASN A 233 1.47 0.98 13.84
C ASN A 233 0.85 0.52 15.18
N GLY A 234 -0.45 0.20 15.22
CA GLY A 234 -1.13 -0.18 16.46
C GLY A 234 -1.37 1.01 17.39
N GLU A 235 -1.30 2.22 16.86
CA GLU A 235 -1.47 3.47 17.57
C GLU A 235 -2.61 4.25 16.90
N PRO A 236 -3.88 3.93 17.20
CA PRO A 236 -5.02 4.63 16.60
C PRO A 236 -5.11 6.07 17.14
N TRP A 237 -4.89 7.04 16.26
CA TRP A 237 -4.91 8.47 16.57
C TRP A 237 -6.10 9.15 15.86
N PRO A 238 -6.64 10.26 16.41
CA PRO A 238 -7.58 11.09 15.67
C PRO A 238 -6.96 11.57 14.35
N MET A 239 -7.71 11.50 13.26
CA MET A 239 -7.24 11.89 11.92
C MET A 239 -6.66 13.31 11.87
N ARG A 240 -7.25 14.24 12.63
CA ARG A 240 -6.73 15.60 12.80
C ARG A 240 -5.32 15.62 13.40
N GLU A 241 -5.07 14.79 14.40
CA GLU A 241 -3.78 14.72 15.09
C GLU A 241 -2.73 14.08 14.20
N VAL A 242 -3.06 12.97 13.54
CA VAL A 242 -2.19 12.35 12.52
C VAL A 242 -1.81 13.37 11.44
N LEU A 243 -2.80 14.04 10.86
CA LEU A 243 -2.56 15.02 9.81
C LEU A 243 -1.63 16.14 10.27
N ASN A 244 -1.95 16.77 11.39
CA ASN A 244 -1.18 17.91 11.88
C ASN A 244 0.20 17.52 12.41
N ALA A 245 0.36 16.30 12.93
CA ALA A 245 1.67 15.77 13.33
C ALA A 245 2.59 15.58 12.11
N LEU A 246 2.07 15.01 11.02
CA LEU A 246 2.81 14.87 9.76
C LEU A 246 3.16 16.24 9.17
N LEU A 247 2.22 17.19 9.15
CA LEU A 247 2.48 18.56 8.69
C LEU A 247 3.57 19.23 9.55
N ALA A 248 3.50 19.13 10.87
CA ALA A 248 4.50 19.66 11.78
C ALA A 248 5.89 19.05 11.55
N ALA A 249 5.98 17.74 11.30
CA ALA A 249 7.24 17.06 10.99
C ALA A 249 7.89 17.60 9.69
N THR A 250 7.09 18.08 8.73
CA THR A 250 7.58 18.70 7.49
C THR A 250 7.81 20.23 7.59
N GLY A 251 7.58 20.82 8.76
CA GLY A 251 7.64 22.28 8.96
C GLY A 251 6.49 23.04 8.29
N THR A 252 5.34 22.38 8.09
CA THR A 252 4.15 22.96 7.45
C THR A 252 3.12 23.36 8.51
N PRO A 253 2.45 24.53 8.38
CA PRO A 253 1.44 24.97 9.35
C PRO A 253 0.27 23.99 9.49
N PRO A 254 -0.34 23.89 10.69
CA PRO A 254 -1.46 23.01 10.94
C PRO A 254 -2.71 23.45 10.15
N VAL A 255 -3.58 22.48 9.89
CA VAL A 255 -4.88 22.69 9.26
C VAL A 255 -6.00 22.59 10.29
N HIS A 256 -6.80 23.66 10.36
CA HIS A 256 -7.98 23.73 11.21
C HIS A 256 -9.29 23.72 10.42
N LYS A 257 -9.25 24.16 9.15
CA LYS A 257 -10.43 24.29 8.30
C LYS A 257 -11.01 22.91 7.98
N THR A 258 -12.31 22.76 8.18
CA THR A 258 -13.06 21.52 7.95
C THR A 258 -13.98 21.64 6.73
N LEU A 259 -14.43 20.49 6.24
CA LEU A 259 -15.44 20.34 5.21
C LEU A 259 -16.36 19.19 5.64
N SER A 260 -17.68 19.39 5.61
CA SER A 260 -18.60 18.30 5.94
C SER A 260 -18.45 17.14 4.95
N PHE A 261 -18.69 15.90 5.38
CA PHE A 261 -18.63 14.72 4.51
C PHE A 261 -19.50 14.91 3.25
N ARG A 262 -20.73 15.41 3.41
CA ARG A 262 -21.64 15.66 2.28
C ARG A 262 -21.06 16.66 1.28
N ALA A 263 -20.41 17.72 1.75
CA ALA A 263 -19.77 18.70 0.89
C ALA A 263 -18.53 18.12 0.20
N ALA A 264 -17.71 17.36 0.92
CA ALA A 264 -16.55 16.66 0.37
C ALA A 264 -16.95 15.65 -0.72
N TYR A 265 -17.99 14.84 -0.46
CA TYR A 265 -18.50 13.85 -1.39
C TYR A 265 -19.05 14.49 -2.68
N ARG A 266 -19.86 15.56 -2.55
CA ARG A 266 -20.37 16.32 -3.71
C ARG A 266 -19.25 16.97 -4.51
N LEU A 267 -18.28 17.59 -3.84
CA LEU A 267 -17.12 18.19 -4.51
C LEU A 267 -16.30 17.11 -5.23
N GLY A 268 -16.12 15.94 -4.61
CA GLY A 268 -15.50 14.78 -5.24
C GLY A 268 -16.22 14.39 -6.54
N ALA A 269 -17.55 14.24 -6.50
CA ALA A 269 -18.34 13.90 -7.68
C ALA A 269 -18.20 14.94 -8.82
N VAL A 270 -18.18 16.24 -8.48
CA VAL A 270 -17.98 17.32 -9.45
C VAL A 270 -16.57 17.28 -10.05
N CYS A 271 -15.53 17.07 -9.23
CA CYS A 271 -14.17 16.95 -9.71
C CYS A 271 -14.00 15.74 -10.64
N GLU A 272 -14.59 14.60 -10.30
CA GLU A 272 -14.57 13.40 -11.13
C GLU A 272 -15.26 13.67 -12.49
N ALA A 273 -16.46 14.25 -12.49
CA ALA A 273 -17.17 14.59 -13.72
C ALA A 273 -16.37 15.59 -14.59
N ALA A 274 -15.78 16.62 -13.97
CA ALA A 274 -14.96 17.59 -14.68
C ALA A 274 -13.72 16.92 -15.33
N TRP A 275 -13.04 16.02 -14.63
CA TRP A 275 -11.88 15.29 -15.20
C TRP A 275 -12.25 14.22 -16.22
N GLN A 276 -13.52 13.78 -16.28
CA GLN A 276 -14.01 12.89 -17.33
C GLN A 276 -14.45 13.65 -18.59
N LEU A 277 -15.03 14.83 -18.41
CA LEU A 277 -15.64 15.60 -19.49
C LEU A 277 -14.70 16.64 -20.11
N LEU A 278 -13.70 17.11 -19.36
CA LEU A 278 -12.74 18.11 -19.81
C LEU A 278 -11.35 17.49 -19.99
N PRO A 279 -10.51 17.97 -20.93
CA PRO A 279 -9.16 17.47 -21.17
C PRO A 279 -8.16 17.96 -20.09
N LEU A 280 -8.51 17.76 -18.81
CA LEU A 280 -7.70 18.15 -17.67
C LEU A 280 -6.57 17.15 -17.45
N LYS A 281 -5.35 17.65 -17.28
CA LYS A 281 -4.18 16.84 -16.97
C LYS A 281 -4.15 16.47 -15.48
N GLY A 282 -3.60 15.30 -15.17
CA GLY A 282 -3.37 14.84 -13.78
C GLY A 282 -4.61 14.23 -13.12
N GLU A 283 -4.58 14.16 -11.79
CA GLU A 283 -5.64 13.57 -10.97
C GLU A 283 -6.54 14.64 -10.37
N PRO A 284 -7.86 14.39 -10.22
CA PRO A 284 -8.75 15.31 -9.54
C PRO A 284 -8.29 15.53 -8.09
N PRO A 285 -8.45 16.76 -7.57
CA PRO A 285 -7.97 17.10 -6.23
C PRO A 285 -8.74 16.36 -5.13
N LEU A 286 -9.99 15.94 -5.40
CA LEU A 286 -10.81 15.17 -4.49
C LEU A 286 -11.63 14.17 -5.32
N THR A 287 -11.73 12.94 -4.84
CA THR A 287 -12.64 11.92 -5.36
C THR A 287 -13.62 11.53 -4.26
N ARG A 288 -14.76 10.93 -4.63
CA ARG A 288 -15.70 10.35 -3.67
C ARG A 288 -15.02 9.31 -2.79
N PHE A 289 -14.19 8.46 -3.38
CA PHE A 289 -13.36 7.48 -2.66
C PHE A 289 -12.45 8.12 -1.61
N LEU A 290 -11.75 9.21 -1.97
CA LEU A 290 -10.90 9.93 -1.02
C LEU A 290 -11.73 10.57 0.10
N ALA A 291 -12.90 11.15 -0.23
CA ALA A 291 -13.79 11.74 0.77
C ALA A 291 -14.29 10.72 1.80
N GLU A 292 -14.64 9.50 1.36
CA GLU A 292 -15.04 8.39 2.24
C GLU A 292 -13.87 7.92 3.12
N GLN A 293 -12.71 7.66 2.52
CA GLN A 293 -11.53 7.18 3.25
C GLN A 293 -11.05 8.16 4.33
N LEU A 294 -11.25 9.47 4.13
CA LEU A 294 -10.87 10.50 5.09
C LEU A 294 -11.85 10.64 6.26
N CYS A 295 -13.12 10.22 6.10
CA CYS A 295 -14.17 10.49 7.08
C CYS A 295 -14.56 9.27 7.93
N THR A 296 -14.29 8.05 7.47
CA THR A 296 -14.73 6.84 8.16
C THR A 296 -13.66 6.36 9.16
N PRO A 297 -14.00 6.12 10.45
CA PRO A 297 -13.11 5.49 11.42
C PRO A 297 -12.66 4.12 10.96
N HIS A 298 -11.35 3.87 11.05
CA HIS A 298 -10.78 2.60 10.62
C HIS A 298 -9.46 2.34 11.33
N TRP A 299 -9.51 1.45 12.30
CA TRP A 299 -8.34 0.85 12.92
C TRP A 299 -8.58 -0.65 13.02
N TYR A 300 -7.54 -1.45 12.81
CA TYR A 300 -7.67 -2.88 12.59
C TYR A 300 -6.91 -3.65 13.67
N SER A 301 -7.40 -4.82 14.05
CA SER A 301 -6.65 -5.71 14.91
C SER A 301 -5.51 -6.35 14.13
N MET A 302 -4.30 -6.23 14.68
CA MET A 302 -3.11 -6.94 14.22
C MET A 302 -2.86 -8.22 15.02
N GLU A 303 -3.80 -8.64 15.89
CA GLU A 303 -3.69 -9.89 16.65
C GLU A 303 -3.42 -11.10 15.74
N PRO A 304 -4.09 -11.28 14.59
CA PRO A 304 -3.77 -12.40 13.71
C PRO A 304 -2.33 -12.36 13.18
N ALA A 305 -1.81 -11.18 12.87
CA ALA A 305 -0.44 -11.00 12.39
C ALA A 305 0.60 -11.29 13.48
N ARG A 306 0.31 -10.84 14.71
CA ARG A 306 1.16 -11.12 15.88
C ARG A 306 1.19 -12.62 16.20
N ARG A 307 0.03 -13.28 16.13
CA ARG A 307 -0.11 -14.72 16.39
C ARG A 307 0.57 -15.57 15.34
N ASP A 308 0.35 -15.28 14.05
CA ASP A 308 0.73 -16.19 12.97
C ASP A 308 2.17 -15.99 12.48
N PHE A 309 2.76 -14.79 12.65
CA PHE A 309 4.15 -14.51 12.23
C PHE A 309 4.87 -13.47 13.11
N GLY A 310 4.38 -13.23 14.34
CA GLY A 310 5.12 -12.47 15.36
C GLY A 310 5.21 -10.96 15.14
N TYR A 311 4.39 -10.38 14.25
CA TYR A 311 4.48 -8.96 13.93
C TYR A 311 4.16 -8.06 15.13
N VAL A 312 5.15 -7.26 15.53
CA VAL A 312 5.02 -6.16 16.49
C VAL A 312 5.74 -4.93 15.90
N PRO A 313 5.06 -3.78 15.75
CA PRO A 313 5.67 -2.56 15.24
C PRO A 313 6.88 -2.13 16.09
N ARG A 314 8.04 -1.92 15.45
CA ARG A 314 9.28 -1.52 16.14
C ARG A 314 9.43 -0.01 16.28
N VAL A 315 8.80 0.76 15.40
CA VAL A 315 8.87 2.21 15.38
C VAL A 315 7.53 2.79 15.79
N SER A 316 7.49 3.54 16.89
CA SER A 316 6.26 4.22 17.31
C SER A 316 5.91 5.40 16.39
N MET A 317 4.69 5.94 16.48
CA MET A 317 4.32 7.17 15.78
C MET A 317 5.28 8.32 16.15
N ALA A 318 5.57 8.48 17.44
CA ALA A 318 6.46 9.54 17.94
C ALA A 318 7.87 9.44 17.34
N GLU A 319 8.48 8.25 17.37
CA GLU A 319 9.80 8.02 16.79
C GLU A 319 9.79 8.21 15.27
N GLY A 320 8.77 7.68 14.58
CA GLY A 320 8.62 7.84 13.13
C GLY A 320 8.52 9.30 12.72
N LEU A 321 7.82 10.14 13.48
CA LEU A 321 7.71 11.58 13.24
C LEU A 321 9.04 12.31 13.43
N VAL A 322 9.84 11.91 14.43
CA VAL A 322 11.19 12.45 14.64
C VAL A 322 12.11 12.09 13.47
N ARG A 323 12.11 10.83 13.04
CA ARG A 323 12.89 10.37 11.87
C ARG A 323 12.47 11.09 10.60
N LEU A 324 11.15 11.25 10.39
CA LEU A 324 10.61 12.00 9.27
C LEU A 324 11.12 13.44 9.29
N LYS A 325 11.02 14.14 10.42
CA LYS A 325 11.49 15.52 10.57
C LYS A 325 12.98 15.66 10.25
N THR A 326 13.81 14.74 10.73
CA THR A 326 15.27 14.75 10.49
C THR A 326 15.60 14.49 9.01
N ALA A 327 14.88 13.58 8.37
CA ALA A 327 15.14 13.21 6.98
C ALA A 327 14.48 14.16 5.96
N TRP A 328 13.47 14.94 6.38
CA TRP A 328 12.70 15.80 5.48
C TRP A 328 13.53 16.99 5.01
N LYS A 329 14.08 16.87 3.80
CA LYS A 329 14.64 18.00 3.06
C LYS A 329 13.48 18.69 2.36
N GLN A 330 13.26 19.97 2.65
CA GLN A 330 12.21 20.71 1.96
C GLN A 330 12.46 20.64 0.44
N PRO A 331 11.44 20.27 -0.37
CA PRO A 331 11.57 20.41 -1.81
C PRO A 331 11.85 21.89 -2.11
N ARG A 332 12.94 22.12 -2.84
CA ARG A 332 13.29 23.45 -3.37
C ARG A 332 12.21 23.96 -4.31
#